data_AF-A0A368YCH0-F1
#
_entry.id   AF-A0A368YCH0-F1
#
_cell.length_a   1.000
_cell.length_b   1.000
_cell.length_c   1.000
_cell.angle_alpha   90.00
_cell.angle_beta   90.00
_cell.angle_gamma   90.00
#
_symmetry.space_group_name_H-M   'P 1'
#
loop_
_entity.id
_entity.type
_entity.pdbx_description
1 polymer ?
#
loop_
_entity_poly.entity_id
_entity_poly.type
_entity_poly.pdbx_seq_one_letter_code
_entity_poly.pdbx_strand_id
1 'polypeptide(L)'
;MVSGINSLILDWSKLVLPLLLASIFIKKYNRKPIALYFYAIIFIVLFFNLMIFTGISRNSAIIPGAASLFFIIKIFPHKKKETFALVSILILFVTISLTIFKNTYLGTNETYTFSTFTSYLESYFVGPKNLGYAYKAKELYANNFNLNTFFNDVFANAPMISGFFDLENRTSTLYNITVYNGGLSRDAIIPTIGQGLFYTGYTLSILPELLIVWLMTKCDQKYTEATDIITAFFMSYFAVRFGFNFSQNFSIFSGFVFSSVVPLYILLYLNRKTRITLKRKDIK
;
A
#
# COMPACT_ATOMS: atom_id res chain seq x y z
N MET A 1 -17.28 -1.21 -15.48
CA MET A 1 -17.55 -0.08 -14.56
C MET A 1 -18.41 -0.57 -13.41
N VAL A 2 -17.81 -1.15 -12.37
CA VAL A 2 -18.49 -1.31 -11.07
C VAL A 2 -17.98 -0.17 -10.20
N SER A 3 -18.90 0.69 -9.77
CA SER A 3 -18.67 2.01 -9.18
C SER A 3 -17.52 2.03 -8.17
N GLY A 4 -16.55 2.93 -8.36
CA GLY A 4 -15.36 3.07 -7.49
C GLY A 4 -15.68 3.26 -6.00
N ILE A 5 -16.90 3.68 -5.64
CA ILE A 5 -17.37 3.80 -4.26
C ILE A 5 -17.55 2.42 -3.60
N ASN A 6 -18.08 1.41 -4.31
CA ASN A 6 -18.29 0.08 -3.74
C ASN A 6 -16.95 -0.61 -3.41
N SER A 7 -15.94 -0.45 -4.27
CA SER A 7 -14.59 -0.93 -3.99
C SER A 7 -13.97 -0.21 -2.80
N LEU A 8 -14.20 1.10 -2.65
CA LEU A 8 -13.70 1.86 -1.48
C LEU A 8 -14.34 1.39 -0.17
N ILE A 9 -15.66 1.22 -0.14
CA ILE A 9 -16.36 0.74 1.06
C ILE A 9 -15.82 -0.65 1.45
N LEU A 10 -15.63 -1.52 0.47
CA LEU A 10 -15.05 -2.84 0.71
C LEU A 10 -13.63 -2.70 1.29
N ASP A 11 -12.77 -1.88 0.70
CA ASP A 11 -11.40 -1.70 1.19
C ASP A 11 -11.32 -1.05 2.57
N TRP A 12 -12.23 -0.12 2.91
CA TRP A 12 -12.33 0.43 4.25
C TRP A 12 -12.86 -0.59 5.25
N SER A 13 -13.84 -1.40 4.86
CA SER A 13 -14.38 -2.45 5.73
C SER A 13 -13.31 -3.47 6.11
N LYS A 14 -12.42 -3.83 5.18
CA LYS A 14 -11.27 -4.71 5.42
C LYS A 14 -10.30 -4.14 6.46
N LEU A 15 -10.18 -2.82 6.57
CA LEU A 15 -9.29 -2.19 7.54
C LEU A 15 -9.98 -1.95 8.89
N VAL A 16 -11.24 -1.51 8.87
CA VAL A 16 -11.96 -1.08 10.09
C VAL A 16 -12.59 -2.26 10.84
N LEU A 17 -13.21 -3.22 10.14
CA LEU A 17 -13.87 -4.36 10.80
C LEU A 17 -12.93 -5.24 11.62
N PRO A 18 -11.76 -5.70 11.12
CA PRO A 18 -10.86 -6.50 11.94
C PRO A 18 -10.34 -5.73 13.15
N LEU A 19 -10.16 -4.41 13.04
CA LEU A 19 -9.76 -3.58 14.16
C LEU A 19 -10.84 -3.54 15.25
N LEU A 20 -12.11 -3.36 14.87
CA LEU A 20 -13.23 -3.38 15.81
C LEU A 20 -13.34 -4.73 16.52
N LEU A 21 -13.31 -5.84 15.76
CA LEU A 21 -13.39 -7.20 16.30
C LEU A 21 -12.17 -7.52 17.17
N ALA A 22 -10.96 -7.25 16.70
CA ALA A 22 -9.72 -7.46 17.46
C ALA A 22 -9.73 -6.66 18.76
N SER A 23 -10.26 -5.43 18.77
CA SER A 23 -10.33 -4.61 19.98
C SER A 23 -11.10 -5.28 21.14
N ILE A 24 -12.13 -6.09 20.82
CA ILE A 24 -12.90 -6.85 21.81
C ILE A 24 -12.02 -7.91 22.46
N PHE A 25 -11.27 -8.66 21.65
CA PHE A 25 -10.38 -9.71 22.13
C PHE A 25 -9.14 -9.16 22.83
N ILE A 26 -8.60 -8.01 22.40
CA ILE A 26 -7.50 -7.32 23.08
C ILE A 26 -7.93 -6.92 24.49
N LYS A 27 -9.15 -6.36 24.66
CA LYS A 27 -9.70 -6.04 25.98
C LYS A 27 -9.84 -7.30 26.86
N LYS A 28 -10.27 -8.43 26.29
CA LYS A 28 -10.38 -9.70 27.02
C LYS A 28 -9.00 -10.23 27.42
N TYR A 29 -8.02 -10.19 26.51
CA TYR A 29 -6.64 -10.62 26.77
C TYR A 29 -6.00 -9.80 27.90
N ASN A 30 -6.19 -8.47 27.90
CA ASN A 30 -5.64 -7.61 28.95
C ASN A 30 -6.25 -7.89 30.33
N ARG A 31 -7.47 -8.44 30.39
CA ARG A 31 -8.10 -8.87 31.66
C ARG A 31 -7.66 -10.27 32.07
N LYS A 32 -7.55 -11.19 31.11
CA LYS A 32 -7.15 -12.58 31.30
C LYS A 32 -6.27 -13.01 30.12
N PRO A 33 -4.93 -13.10 30.29
CA PRO A 33 -4.00 -13.37 29.19
C PRO A 33 -4.02 -14.85 28.78
N ILE A 34 -5.13 -15.28 28.21
CA ILE A 34 -5.33 -16.65 27.70
C ILE A 34 -4.84 -16.70 26.25
N ALA A 35 -4.07 -17.74 25.91
CA ALA A 35 -3.48 -17.93 24.57
C ALA A 35 -4.53 -17.91 23.44
N LEU A 36 -5.74 -18.43 23.70
CA LEU A 36 -6.85 -18.40 22.74
C LEU A 36 -7.15 -16.99 22.21
N TYR A 37 -7.13 -15.96 23.07
CA TYR A 37 -7.43 -14.60 22.60
C TYR A 37 -6.33 -14.04 21.71
N PHE A 38 -5.07 -14.40 21.97
CA PHE A 38 -3.94 -14.04 21.11
C PHE A 38 -4.10 -14.64 19.71
N TYR A 39 -4.36 -15.95 19.61
CA TYR A 39 -4.59 -16.62 18.33
C TYR A 39 -5.84 -16.12 17.61
N ALA A 40 -6.92 -15.81 18.35
CA ALA A 40 -8.13 -15.22 17.77
C ALA A 40 -7.86 -13.86 17.14
N ILE A 41 -7.02 -13.01 17.76
CA ILE A 41 -6.65 -11.71 17.20
C ILE A 41 -5.82 -11.88 15.93
N ILE A 42 -4.82 -12.76 15.94
CA ILE A 42 -4.03 -13.07 14.74
C ILE A 42 -4.96 -13.53 13.62
N PHE A 43 -5.84 -14.48 13.90
CA PHE A 43 -6.79 -15.00 12.93
C PHE A 43 -7.70 -13.90 12.37
N ILE A 44 -8.33 -13.08 13.21
CA ILE A 44 -9.22 -12.00 12.78
C ILE A 44 -8.47 -10.99 11.90
N VAL A 45 -7.31 -10.48 12.37
CA VAL A 45 -6.57 -9.45 11.63
C VAL A 45 -6.09 -10.00 10.29
N LEU A 46 -5.51 -11.20 10.27
CA LEU A 46 -4.98 -11.78 9.04
C LEU A 46 -6.06 -12.27 8.10
N PHE A 47 -7.17 -12.82 8.58
CA PHE A 47 -8.27 -13.25 7.71
C PHE A 47 -8.79 -12.08 6.87
N PHE A 48 -9.10 -10.94 7.50
CA PHE A 48 -9.61 -9.78 6.78
C PHE A 48 -8.56 -9.14 5.88
N ASN A 49 -7.29 -9.06 6.32
CA ASN A 49 -6.23 -8.39 5.56
C ASN A 49 -5.62 -9.25 4.46
N LEU A 50 -5.61 -10.59 4.58
CA LEU A 50 -4.95 -11.50 3.64
C LEU A 50 -5.90 -12.36 2.81
N MET A 51 -7.10 -12.68 3.30
CA MET A 51 -8.03 -13.54 2.54
C MET A 51 -9.04 -12.73 1.71
N ILE A 52 -9.32 -11.49 2.10
CA ILE A 52 -10.24 -10.62 1.36
C ILE A 52 -9.41 -9.68 0.47
N PHE A 53 -9.04 -10.14 -0.72
CA PHE A 53 -8.34 -9.32 -1.71
C PHE A 53 -9.12 -9.20 -3.01
N THR A 54 -8.96 -8.06 -3.66
CA THR A 54 -9.52 -7.75 -4.97
C THR A 54 -8.37 -7.76 -5.98
N GLY A 55 -8.32 -8.78 -6.84
CA GLY A 55 -7.30 -8.94 -7.88
C GLY A 55 -6.23 -9.99 -7.58
N ILE A 56 -5.24 -10.11 -8.47
CA ILE A 56 -4.21 -11.17 -8.46
C ILE A 56 -2.81 -10.67 -8.08
N SER A 57 -2.71 -9.45 -7.54
CA SER A 57 -1.44 -8.84 -7.19
C SER A 57 -0.87 -9.43 -5.90
N ARG A 58 0.40 -9.87 -5.91
CA ARG A 58 1.09 -10.36 -4.71
C ARG A 58 1.20 -9.28 -3.61
N ASN A 59 1.30 -8.02 -4.02
CA ASN A 59 1.36 -6.88 -3.10
C ASN A 59 0.06 -6.68 -2.31
N SER A 60 -1.07 -7.27 -2.74
CA SER A 60 -2.32 -7.24 -1.97
C SER A 60 -2.25 -8.10 -0.71
N ALA A 61 -1.33 -9.07 -0.64
CA ALA A 61 -1.10 -9.90 0.55
C ALA A 61 0.10 -9.40 1.36
N ILE A 62 1.23 -9.11 0.69
CA ILE A 62 2.49 -8.74 1.36
C ILE A 62 2.32 -7.48 2.21
N ILE A 63 1.71 -6.43 1.64
CA ILE A 63 1.63 -5.13 2.32
C ILE A 63 0.68 -5.18 3.53
N PRO A 64 -0.59 -5.66 3.42
CA PRO A 64 -1.47 -5.79 4.58
C PRO A 64 -0.94 -6.79 5.62
N GLY A 65 -0.25 -7.85 5.18
CA GLY A 65 0.38 -8.82 6.07
C GLY A 65 1.50 -8.20 6.90
N ALA A 66 2.42 -7.46 6.26
CA ALA A 66 3.49 -6.74 6.95
C ALA A 66 2.93 -5.67 7.91
N ALA A 67 1.92 -4.91 7.48
CA ALA A 67 1.23 -3.96 8.36
C ALA A 67 0.62 -4.64 9.60
N SER A 68 -0.01 -5.80 9.40
CA SER A 68 -0.59 -6.63 10.47
C SER A 68 0.48 -7.17 11.41
N LEU A 69 1.63 -7.59 10.89
CA LEU A 69 2.77 -8.04 11.68
C LEU A 69 3.22 -6.95 12.66
N PHE A 70 3.50 -5.73 12.17
CA PHE A 70 3.91 -4.63 13.03
C PHE A 70 2.83 -4.26 14.05
N PHE A 71 1.57 -4.20 13.63
CA PHE A 71 0.46 -3.96 14.55
C PHE A 71 0.40 -5.00 15.68
N ILE A 72 0.44 -6.29 15.36
CA ILE A 72 0.33 -7.36 16.38
C ILE A 72 1.55 -7.38 17.30
N ILE A 73 2.76 -7.10 16.77
CA ILE A 73 3.97 -6.93 17.60
C ILE A 73 3.82 -5.76 18.58
N LYS A 74 3.23 -4.63 18.17
CA LYS A 74 2.97 -3.48 19.04
C LYS A 74 2.04 -3.84 20.20
N ILE A 75 1.00 -4.63 19.93
CA ILE A 75 0.03 -5.05 20.94
C ILE A 75 0.59 -6.16 21.85
N PHE A 76 1.39 -7.08 21.32
CA PHE A 76 1.94 -8.23 22.05
C PHE A 76 3.48 -8.31 21.94
N PRO A 77 4.23 -7.36 22.52
CA PRO A 77 5.69 -7.29 22.39
C PRO A 77 6.41 -8.53 22.95
N HIS A 78 5.84 -9.16 23.99
CA HIS A 78 6.35 -10.41 24.58
C HIS A 78 6.19 -11.63 23.66
N LYS A 79 5.30 -11.58 22.67
CA LYS A 79 5.07 -12.65 21.68
C LYS A 79 5.70 -12.36 20.31
N LYS A 80 6.58 -11.37 20.20
CA LYS A 80 7.15 -10.90 18.91
C LYS A 80 7.72 -12.00 18.01
N LYS A 81 8.44 -12.98 18.56
CA LYS A 81 9.05 -14.07 17.78
C LYS A 81 7.99 -15.01 17.21
N GLU A 82 6.99 -15.35 18.02
CA GLU A 82 5.87 -16.20 17.66
C GLU A 82 4.99 -15.52 16.60
N THR A 83 4.65 -14.24 16.82
CA THR A 83 3.94 -13.41 15.84
C THR A 83 4.70 -13.32 14.52
N PHE A 84 6.01 -13.07 14.56
CA PHE A 84 6.84 -12.98 13.35
C PHE A 84 6.82 -14.28 12.55
N ALA A 85 7.01 -15.43 13.21
CA ALA A 85 6.97 -16.72 12.55
C ALA A 85 5.61 -17.01 11.90
N LEU A 86 4.51 -16.88 12.66
CA LEU A 86 3.17 -17.19 12.18
C LEU A 86 2.74 -16.29 11.02
N VAL A 87 2.91 -14.97 11.16
CA VAL A 87 2.50 -14.02 10.12
C VAL A 87 3.36 -14.19 8.86
N SER A 88 4.67 -14.39 9.00
CA SER A 88 5.57 -14.58 7.85
C SER A 88 5.26 -15.85 7.06
N ILE A 89 4.97 -16.96 7.76
CA ILE A 89 4.55 -18.22 7.14
C ILE A 89 3.25 -18.01 6.35
N LEU A 90 2.28 -17.29 6.92
CA LEU A 90 1.00 -17.02 6.24
C LEU A 90 1.17 -16.09 5.03
N ILE A 91 1.99 -15.04 5.12
CA ILE A 91 2.31 -14.17 3.97
C ILE A 91 2.95 -15.00 2.87
N LEU A 92 3.92 -15.86 3.21
CA LEU A 92 4.60 -16.73 2.25
C LEU A 92 3.61 -17.68 1.58
N PHE A 93 2.77 -18.36 2.37
CA PHE A 93 1.75 -19.27 1.87
C PHE A 93 0.81 -18.58 0.88
N VAL A 94 0.19 -17.46 1.27
CA VAL A 94 -0.74 -16.71 0.41
C VAL A 94 -0.05 -16.20 -0.85
N THR A 95 1.20 -15.72 -0.74
CA THR A 95 1.96 -15.22 -1.91
C THR A 95 2.30 -16.33 -2.90
N ILE A 96 2.65 -17.52 -2.42
CA ILE A 96 2.87 -18.71 -3.25
C ILE A 96 1.56 -19.12 -3.92
N SER A 97 0.45 -19.19 -3.17
CA SER A 97 -0.87 -19.50 -3.72
C SER A 97 -1.28 -18.53 -4.83
N LEU A 98 -1.11 -17.21 -4.61
CA LEU A 98 -1.37 -16.19 -5.63
C LEU A 98 -0.47 -16.34 -6.86
N THR A 99 0.79 -16.75 -6.66
CA THR A 99 1.73 -16.96 -7.75
C THR A 99 1.32 -18.15 -8.61
N ILE A 100 1.01 -19.29 -7.98
CA ILE A 100 0.49 -20.47 -8.68
C ILE A 100 -0.79 -20.10 -9.43
N PHE A 101 -1.75 -19.48 -8.75
CA PHE A 101 -3.01 -19.07 -9.36
C PHE A 101 -2.81 -18.16 -10.58
N LYS A 102 -1.96 -17.13 -10.46
CA LYS A 102 -1.67 -16.21 -11.56
C LYS A 102 -1.02 -16.91 -12.76
N ASN A 103 -0.08 -17.82 -12.52
CA ASN A 103 0.60 -18.55 -13.59
C ASN A 103 -0.33 -19.54 -14.30
N THR A 104 -1.15 -20.27 -13.54
CA THR A 104 -2.15 -21.18 -14.11
C THR A 104 -3.23 -20.43 -14.88
N TYR A 105 -3.71 -19.30 -14.34
CA TYR A 105 -4.76 -18.50 -14.97
C TYR A 105 -4.30 -17.79 -16.25
N LEU A 106 -3.05 -17.28 -16.28
CA LEU A 106 -2.51 -16.56 -17.43
C LEU A 106 -1.88 -17.48 -18.49
N GLY A 107 -1.82 -18.79 -18.26
CA GLY A 107 -1.28 -19.76 -19.22
C GLY A 107 0.20 -19.55 -19.56
N THR A 108 0.94 -18.83 -18.72
CA THR A 108 2.36 -18.53 -18.95
C THR A 108 3.20 -19.76 -18.58
N ASN A 109 3.45 -20.62 -19.57
CA ASN A 109 4.48 -21.67 -19.50
C ASN A 109 5.88 -21.06 -19.67
N GLU A 110 6.15 -19.92 -19.02
CA GLU A 110 7.48 -19.34 -19.05
C GLU A 110 8.43 -20.22 -18.25
N THR A 111 9.50 -20.66 -18.91
CA THR A 111 10.60 -21.34 -18.22
C THR A 111 11.26 -20.32 -17.30
N TYR A 112 11.28 -20.60 -16.00
CA TYR A 112 11.93 -19.74 -15.01
C TYR A 112 13.44 -19.79 -15.21
N THR A 113 13.97 -18.88 -16.02
CA THR A 113 15.41 -18.69 -16.17
C THR A 113 15.94 -17.69 -15.15
N PHE A 114 17.25 -17.70 -14.91
CA PHE A 114 17.90 -16.66 -14.12
C PHE A 114 17.64 -15.25 -14.67
N SER A 115 17.56 -15.11 -16.00
CA SER A 115 17.21 -13.85 -16.68
C SER A 115 15.78 -13.39 -16.38
N THR A 116 14.83 -14.32 -16.32
CA THR A 116 13.45 -14.02 -15.92
C THR A 116 13.41 -13.54 -14.46
N PHE A 117 14.19 -14.18 -13.58
CA PHE A 117 14.29 -13.78 -12.17
C PHE A 117 14.92 -12.39 -11.99
N THR A 118 16.02 -12.09 -12.69
CA THR A 118 16.64 -10.76 -12.63
C THR A 118 15.70 -9.68 -13.18
N SER A 119 15.00 -9.96 -14.28
CA SER A 119 13.99 -9.04 -14.85
C SER A 119 12.85 -8.75 -13.87
N TYR A 120 12.43 -9.76 -13.10
CA TYR A 120 11.47 -9.55 -12.02
C TYR A 120 12.04 -8.64 -10.93
N LEU A 121 13.25 -8.93 -10.42
CA LEU A 121 13.89 -8.08 -9.40
C LEU A 121 14.01 -6.63 -9.86
N GLU A 122 14.46 -6.40 -11.10
CA GLU A 122 14.54 -5.05 -11.67
C GLU A 122 13.18 -4.33 -11.70
N SER A 123 12.10 -5.06 -11.99
CA SER A 123 10.74 -4.51 -12.02
C SER A 123 10.22 -4.13 -10.63
N TYR A 124 10.66 -4.80 -9.57
CA TYR A 124 10.21 -4.54 -8.19
C TYR A 124 11.12 -3.60 -7.39
N PHE A 125 12.40 -3.46 -7.76
CA PHE A 125 13.40 -2.70 -7.01
C PHE A 125 13.95 -1.48 -7.77
N VAL A 126 13.23 -0.98 -8.78
CA VAL A 126 13.66 0.20 -9.55
C VAL A 126 15.03 -0.06 -10.21
N GLY A 127 15.12 -1.15 -10.98
CA GLY A 127 16.36 -1.51 -11.67
C GLY A 127 16.81 -0.44 -12.68
N PRO A 128 18.12 -0.36 -13.00
CA PRO A 128 18.67 0.61 -13.96
C PRO A 128 17.95 0.62 -15.31
N LYS A 129 17.47 -0.54 -15.77
CA LYS A 129 16.68 -0.67 -17.00
C LYS A 129 15.38 0.15 -16.97
N ASN A 130 14.63 0.09 -15.87
CA ASN A 130 13.38 0.86 -15.71
C ASN A 130 13.66 2.36 -15.64
N LEU A 131 14.75 2.76 -15.00
CA LEU A 131 15.17 4.15 -14.99
C LEU A 131 15.59 4.63 -16.39
N GLY A 132 16.29 3.78 -17.17
CA GLY A 132 16.65 4.05 -18.56
C GLY A 132 15.43 4.25 -19.45
N TYR A 133 14.36 3.46 -19.27
CA TYR A 133 13.09 3.70 -19.97
C TYR A 133 12.44 5.02 -19.55
N ALA A 134 12.50 5.41 -18.28
CA ALA A 134 11.97 6.69 -17.82
C ALA A 134 12.74 7.87 -18.41
N TYR A 135 14.07 7.76 -18.47
CA TYR A 135 14.94 8.73 -19.13
C TYR A 135 14.59 8.87 -20.62
N LYS A 136 14.51 7.75 -21.35
CA LYS A 136 14.14 7.75 -22.77
C LYS A 136 12.74 8.31 -23.00
N ALA A 137 11.78 7.97 -22.14
CA ALA A 137 10.43 8.51 -22.21
C ALA A 137 10.43 10.04 -22.01
N LYS A 138 11.26 10.55 -21.10
CA LYS A 138 11.42 12.00 -20.90
C LYS A 138 12.02 12.66 -22.13
N GLU A 139 13.05 12.08 -22.75
CA GLU A 139 13.63 12.65 -23.98
C GLU A 139 12.63 12.68 -25.15
N LEU A 140 11.90 11.59 -25.37
CA LEU A 140 10.96 11.48 -26.49
C LEU A 140 9.71 12.34 -26.31
N TYR A 141 9.21 12.48 -25.08
CA TYR A 141 7.90 13.07 -24.79
C TYR A 141 7.96 14.28 -23.85
N ALA A 142 9.14 14.91 -23.66
CA ALA A 142 9.28 16.10 -22.82
C ALA A 142 8.30 17.21 -23.21
N ASN A 143 8.09 17.42 -24.52
CA ASN A 143 7.20 18.46 -25.05
C ASN A 143 5.72 18.14 -24.84
N ASN A 144 5.37 16.87 -24.61
CA ASN A 144 4.01 16.43 -24.34
C ASN A 144 3.65 16.61 -22.85
N PHE A 145 4.65 16.75 -21.98
CA PHE A 145 4.44 16.97 -20.56
C PHE A 145 4.01 18.41 -20.29
N ASN A 146 2.90 18.57 -19.59
CA ASN A 146 2.39 19.86 -19.13
C ASN A 146 1.85 19.76 -17.70
N LEU A 147 1.42 20.88 -17.12
CA LEU A 147 0.84 20.90 -15.78
C LEU A 147 -0.38 19.98 -15.64
N ASN A 148 -1.17 19.81 -16.71
CA ASN A 148 -2.29 18.86 -16.68
C ASN A 148 -1.79 17.42 -16.54
N THR A 149 -0.68 17.05 -17.17
CA THR A 149 -0.06 15.73 -17.01
C THR A 149 0.28 15.46 -15.54
N PHE A 150 0.84 16.45 -14.84
CA PHE A 150 1.10 16.35 -13.40
C PHE A 150 -0.19 16.15 -12.61
N PHE A 151 -1.21 16.98 -12.83
CA PHE A 151 -2.48 16.84 -12.12
C PHE A 151 -3.20 15.52 -12.41
N ASN A 152 -3.10 15.03 -13.64
CA ASN A 152 -3.60 13.71 -14.01
C ASN A 152 -2.86 12.60 -13.26
N ASP A 153 -1.54 12.68 -13.11
CA ASP A 153 -0.79 11.71 -12.32
C ASP A 153 -1.21 11.69 -10.85
N VAL A 154 -1.56 12.84 -10.26
CA VAL A 154 -1.96 12.97 -8.85
C VAL A 154 -3.41 12.56 -8.62
N PHE A 155 -4.33 13.04 -9.45
CA PHE A 155 -5.76 13.01 -9.16
C PHE A 155 -6.57 12.04 -10.01
N ALA A 156 -6.04 11.50 -11.12
CA ALA A 156 -6.79 10.55 -11.94
C ALA A 156 -7.10 9.23 -11.23
N ASN A 157 -6.38 8.92 -10.14
CA ASN A 157 -6.68 7.79 -9.27
C ASN A 157 -7.43 8.19 -7.99
N ALA A 158 -7.75 9.48 -7.80
CA ALA A 158 -8.48 9.94 -6.64
C ALA A 158 -9.97 9.61 -6.81
N PRO A 159 -10.57 8.84 -5.89
CA PRO A 159 -11.98 8.51 -5.99
C PRO A 159 -12.85 9.77 -6.01
N MET A 160 -14.03 9.67 -6.63
CA MET A 160 -15.02 10.75 -6.81
C MET A 160 -14.62 11.85 -7.78
N ILE A 161 -13.34 12.21 -7.88
CA ILE A 161 -12.86 13.29 -8.77
C ILE A 161 -12.08 12.78 -9.97
N SER A 162 -11.77 11.47 -10.05
CA SER A 162 -10.98 10.88 -11.14
C SER A 162 -11.54 11.16 -12.54
N GLY A 163 -12.87 11.29 -12.68
CA GLY A 163 -13.53 11.57 -13.96
C GLY A 163 -13.19 12.93 -14.57
N PHE A 164 -12.60 13.85 -13.81
CA PHE A 164 -12.15 15.16 -14.31
C PHE A 164 -10.73 15.14 -14.91
N PHE A 165 -10.03 14.00 -14.83
CA PHE A 165 -8.63 13.88 -15.21
C PHE A 165 -8.45 12.88 -16.34
N ASP A 166 -7.51 13.17 -17.23
CA ASP A 166 -7.25 12.36 -18.42
C ASP A 166 -6.24 11.24 -18.13
N LEU A 167 -6.66 9.99 -18.37
CA LEU A 167 -5.83 8.81 -18.15
C LEU A 167 -4.77 8.61 -19.25
N GLU A 168 -4.96 9.18 -20.44
CA GLU A 168 -4.03 9.10 -21.55
C GLU A 168 -2.88 10.12 -21.38
N ASN A 169 -3.19 11.32 -20.89
CA ASN A 169 -2.19 12.33 -20.54
C ASN A 169 -1.59 12.12 -19.13
N ARG A 170 -0.79 11.06 -18.96
CA ARG A 170 -0.07 10.72 -17.72
C ARG A 170 1.37 10.32 -18.00
N THR A 171 2.28 10.55 -17.06
CA THR A 171 3.69 10.11 -17.23
C THR A 171 3.81 8.60 -17.28
N SER A 172 2.93 7.89 -16.55
CA SER A 172 2.84 6.43 -16.62
C SER A 172 2.45 5.94 -18.03
N THR A 173 1.58 6.66 -18.73
CA THR A 173 1.21 6.33 -20.12
C THR A 173 2.39 6.53 -21.08
N LEU A 174 3.07 7.68 -20.99
CA LEU A 174 4.26 7.99 -21.81
C LEU A 174 5.40 6.98 -21.58
N TYR A 175 5.60 6.59 -20.33
CA TYR A 175 6.56 5.55 -19.96
C TYR A 175 6.23 4.22 -20.61
N ASN A 176 4.97 3.76 -20.50
CA ASN A 176 4.56 2.48 -21.05
C ASN A 176 4.66 2.43 -22.58
N ILE A 177 4.33 3.53 -23.28
CA ILE A 177 4.57 3.65 -24.72
C ILE A 177 6.05 3.40 -25.04
N THR A 178 6.97 3.91 -24.21
CA THR A 178 8.41 3.72 -24.40
C THR A 178 8.85 2.29 -24.10
N VAL A 179 8.37 1.68 -23.01
CA VAL A 179 8.68 0.29 -22.63
C VAL A 179 8.22 -0.70 -23.70
N TYR A 180 7.01 -0.50 -24.23
CA TYR A 180 6.38 -1.39 -25.21
C TYR A 180 6.55 -0.96 -26.65
N ASN A 181 7.46 -0.02 -26.92
CA ASN A 181 7.78 0.47 -28.26
C ASN A 181 6.54 0.86 -29.09
N GLY A 182 5.61 1.61 -28.50
CA GLY A 182 4.36 2.03 -29.14
C GLY A 182 3.17 1.07 -28.97
N GLY A 183 3.37 -0.11 -28.35
CA GLY A 183 2.30 -1.06 -28.07
C GLY A 183 1.18 -0.51 -27.17
N LEU A 184 0.05 -1.22 -27.10
CA LEU A 184 -1.12 -0.83 -26.29
C LEU A 184 -1.01 -1.21 -24.81
N SER A 185 -0.03 -2.01 -24.41
CA SER A 185 0.16 -2.44 -23.01
C SER A 185 0.49 -1.24 -22.10
N ARG A 186 -0.08 -1.22 -20.89
CA ARG A 186 0.03 -0.11 -19.91
C ARG A 186 0.28 -0.61 -18.48
N ASP A 187 0.87 -1.79 -18.32
CA ASP A 187 1.06 -2.49 -17.05
C ASP A 187 2.45 -2.31 -16.43
N ALA A 188 3.39 -1.67 -17.12
CA ALA A 188 4.69 -1.34 -16.57
C ALA A 188 4.59 -0.17 -15.59
N ILE A 189 5.25 -0.29 -14.45
CA ILE A 189 5.25 0.72 -13.39
C ILE A 189 6.47 1.63 -13.59
N ILE A 190 6.24 2.90 -13.91
CA ILE A 190 7.30 3.91 -13.91
C ILE A 190 7.80 4.13 -12.48
N PRO A 191 9.12 4.06 -12.20
CA PRO A 191 9.62 4.38 -10.87
C PRO A 191 9.29 5.81 -10.43
N THR A 192 9.14 6.05 -9.12
CA THR A 192 8.81 7.38 -8.60
C THR A 192 9.88 8.43 -8.97
N ILE A 193 11.18 8.13 -8.85
CA ILE A 193 12.25 9.01 -9.38
C ILE A 193 12.12 9.25 -10.89
N GLY A 194 11.66 8.23 -11.63
CA GLY A 194 11.38 8.34 -13.07
C GLY A 194 10.28 9.35 -13.36
N GLN A 195 9.19 9.38 -12.57
CA GLN A 195 8.18 10.44 -12.68
C GLN A 195 8.72 11.80 -12.23
N GLY A 196 9.60 11.82 -11.23
CA GLY A 196 10.31 13.02 -10.82
C GLY A 196 11.13 13.67 -11.94
N LEU A 197 11.69 12.90 -12.88
CA LEU A 197 12.35 13.44 -14.08
C LEU A 197 11.40 14.32 -14.92
N PHE A 198 10.13 13.94 -14.99
CA PHE A 198 9.12 14.73 -15.71
C PHE A 198 8.75 15.99 -14.94
N TYR A 199 8.57 15.88 -13.61
CA TYR A 199 8.06 16.95 -12.76
C TYR A 199 9.07 18.06 -12.51
N THR A 200 10.32 17.69 -12.21
CA THR A 200 11.33 18.59 -11.65
C THR A 200 12.67 18.52 -12.38
N GLY A 201 12.74 17.78 -13.49
CA GLY A 201 13.95 17.58 -14.29
C GLY A 201 14.96 16.65 -13.63
N TYR A 202 16.16 16.57 -14.21
CA TYR A 202 17.19 15.59 -13.82
C TYR A 202 17.67 15.75 -12.38
N THR A 203 17.97 16.99 -11.96
CA THR A 203 18.62 17.29 -10.68
C THR A 203 17.71 17.08 -9.48
N LEU A 204 16.44 17.47 -9.60
CA LEU A 204 15.46 17.42 -8.51
C LEU A 204 14.51 16.22 -8.61
N SER A 205 14.77 15.28 -9.53
CA SER A 205 13.94 14.07 -9.75
C SER A 205 13.71 13.21 -8.50
N ILE A 206 14.59 13.32 -7.49
CA ILE A 206 14.46 12.61 -6.22
C ILE A 206 13.38 13.19 -5.29
N LEU A 207 12.87 14.40 -5.54
CA LEU A 207 11.93 15.08 -4.63
C LEU A 207 10.65 14.28 -4.32
N PRO A 208 9.98 13.63 -5.30
CA PRO A 208 8.81 12.81 -5.01
C PRO A 208 9.14 11.61 -4.11
N GLU A 209 10.32 11.01 -4.24
CA GLU A 209 10.76 9.92 -3.36
C GLU A 209 11.04 10.42 -1.95
N LEU A 210 11.72 11.56 -1.81
CA LEU A 210 11.96 12.18 -0.51
C LEU A 210 10.65 12.51 0.22
N LEU A 211 9.61 12.94 -0.51
CA LEU A 211 8.28 13.17 0.05
C LEU A 211 7.67 11.86 0.61
N ILE A 212 7.74 10.76 -0.15
CA ILE A 212 7.22 9.46 0.30
C ILE A 212 7.97 8.96 1.53
N VAL A 213 9.29 9.06 1.55
CA VAL A 213 10.13 8.68 2.70
C VAL A 213 9.85 9.57 3.91
N TRP A 214 9.68 10.87 3.71
CA TRP A 214 9.30 11.79 4.78
C TRP A 214 7.92 11.43 5.38
N LEU A 215 6.92 11.12 4.54
CA LEU A 215 5.61 10.66 5.04
C LEU A 215 5.71 9.31 5.77
N MET A 216 6.48 8.36 5.24
CA MET A 216 6.75 7.08 5.88
C MET A 216 7.32 7.29 7.30
N THR A 217 8.37 8.10 7.43
CA THR A 217 9.01 8.37 8.73
C THR A 217 8.06 9.08 9.70
N LYS A 218 7.20 9.99 9.22
CA LYS A 218 6.16 10.61 10.06
C LYS A 218 5.12 9.60 10.55
N CYS A 219 4.71 8.66 9.71
CA CYS A 219 3.81 7.59 10.13
C CYS A 219 4.49 6.63 11.12
N ASP A 220 5.75 6.26 10.88
CA ASP A 220 6.51 5.38 11.76
C ASP A 220 6.76 6.01 13.15
N GLN A 221 7.09 7.30 13.19
CA GLN A 221 7.20 8.06 14.44
C GLN A 221 5.87 8.03 15.21
N LYS A 222 4.74 8.33 14.54
CA LYS A 222 3.41 8.29 15.16
C LYS A 222 3.00 6.89 15.60
N TYR A 223 3.41 5.85 14.89
CA TYR A 223 3.22 4.46 15.29
C TYR A 223 4.00 4.13 16.58
N THR A 224 5.24 4.61 16.68
CA THR A 224 6.07 4.42 17.88
C THR A 224 5.46 5.12 19.09
N GLU A 225 4.96 6.34 18.91
CA GLU A 225 4.29 7.15 19.95
C GLU A 225 2.85 6.71 20.26
N ALA A 226 2.24 5.84 19.44
CA ALA A 226 0.84 5.47 19.58
C ALA A 226 0.55 4.72 20.89
N THR A 227 -0.39 5.25 21.67
CA THR A 227 -0.90 4.61 22.90
C THR A 227 -2.24 3.91 22.69
N ASP A 228 -2.93 4.18 21.58
CA ASP A 228 -4.22 3.57 21.26
C ASP A 228 -4.13 2.64 20.05
N ILE A 229 -4.96 1.59 20.09
CA ILE A 229 -4.97 0.48 19.11
C ILE A 229 -5.27 1.00 17.70
N ILE A 230 -6.14 2.02 17.58
CA ILE A 230 -6.57 2.55 16.29
C ILE A 230 -5.43 3.30 15.60
N THR A 231 -4.78 4.21 16.33
CA THR A 231 -3.61 4.93 15.82
C THR A 231 -2.48 3.96 15.49
N ALA A 232 -2.22 2.96 16.36
CA ALA A 232 -1.18 1.96 16.11
C ALA A 232 -1.41 1.18 14.81
N PHE A 233 -2.64 0.74 14.54
CA PHE A 233 -2.99 0.00 13.33
C PHE A 233 -2.85 0.84 12.06
N PHE A 234 -3.46 2.03 12.02
CA PHE A 234 -3.42 2.85 10.80
C PHE A 234 -2.02 3.39 10.52
N MET A 235 -1.27 3.80 11.56
CA MET A 235 0.08 4.30 11.35
C MET A 235 1.04 3.19 10.92
N SER A 236 0.91 1.95 11.43
CA SER A 236 1.70 0.82 10.93
C SER A 236 1.34 0.49 9.48
N TYR A 237 0.05 0.52 9.13
CA TYR A 237 -0.40 0.29 7.77
C TYR A 237 0.12 1.35 6.79
N PHE A 238 0.02 2.62 7.15
CA PHE A 238 0.51 3.73 6.33
C PHE A 238 2.04 3.71 6.19
N ALA A 239 2.77 3.48 7.29
CA ALA A 239 4.23 3.37 7.25
C ALA A 239 4.68 2.25 6.31
N VAL A 240 4.12 1.04 6.45
CA VAL A 240 4.45 -0.08 5.54
C VAL A 240 4.06 0.23 4.10
N ARG A 241 2.86 0.78 3.85
CA ARG A 241 2.42 1.10 2.50
C ARG A 241 3.30 2.16 1.84
N PHE A 242 3.70 3.21 2.57
CA PHE A 242 4.63 4.21 2.06
C PHE A 242 6.03 3.65 1.81
N GLY A 243 6.53 2.78 2.68
CA GLY A 243 7.80 2.08 2.46
C GLY A 243 7.80 1.21 1.20
N PHE A 244 6.68 0.54 0.90
CA PHE A 244 6.54 -0.23 -0.34
C PHE A 244 6.25 0.65 -1.58
N ASN A 245 5.70 1.85 -1.41
CA ASN A 245 5.47 2.79 -2.52
C ASN A 245 6.77 3.41 -3.03
N PHE A 246 7.86 3.36 -2.26
CA PHE A 246 9.19 3.81 -2.70
C PHE A 246 9.60 3.17 -4.04
N SER A 247 9.33 1.88 -4.23
CA SER A 247 9.62 1.20 -5.49
C SER A 247 8.47 1.21 -6.50
N GLN A 248 7.35 1.87 -6.18
CA GLN A 248 6.21 2.02 -7.07
C GLN A 248 6.22 3.41 -7.71
N ASN A 249 5.09 3.79 -8.32
CA ASN A 249 4.91 5.08 -8.95
C ASN A 249 4.14 6.06 -8.03
N PHE A 250 4.38 7.35 -8.23
CA PHE A 250 3.72 8.46 -7.54
C PHE A 250 2.20 8.49 -7.76
N SER A 251 1.71 7.98 -8.89
CA SER A 251 0.26 7.93 -9.18
C SER A 251 -0.48 6.90 -8.33
N ILE A 252 0.14 5.74 -8.06
CA ILE A 252 -0.37 4.70 -7.16
C ILE A 252 -0.29 5.20 -5.72
N PHE A 253 0.80 5.86 -5.36
CA PHE A 253 0.95 6.54 -4.07
C PHE A 253 -0.19 7.56 -3.86
N SER A 254 -0.42 8.45 -4.83
CA SER A 254 -1.47 9.47 -4.75
C SER A 254 -2.86 8.84 -4.67
N GLY A 255 -3.12 7.81 -5.49
CA GLY A 255 -4.34 7.02 -5.41
C GLY A 255 -4.59 6.48 -4.00
N PHE A 256 -3.57 5.89 -3.36
CA PHE A 256 -3.65 5.41 -1.98
C PHE A 256 -3.91 6.53 -0.95
N VAL A 257 -3.27 7.69 -1.13
CA VAL A 257 -3.49 8.86 -0.26
C VAL A 257 -4.95 9.29 -0.31
N PHE A 258 -5.54 9.43 -1.49
CA PHE A 258 -6.93 9.87 -1.64
C PHE A 258 -7.95 8.77 -1.31
N SER A 259 -7.65 7.50 -1.61
CA SER A 259 -8.56 6.39 -1.36
C SER A 259 -8.61 5.96 0.10
N SER A 260 -7.52 6.11 0.84
CA SER A 260 -7.37 5.49 2.15
C SER A 260 -6.88 6.48 3.20
N VAL A 261 -5.77 7.18 2.97
CA VAL A 261 -5.17 8.04 4.00
C VAL A 261 -6.09 9.20 4.37
N VAL A 262 -6.56 9.98 3.38
CA VAL A 262 -7.41 11.15 3.62
C VAL A 262 -8.74 10.77 4.30
N PRO A 263 -9.53 9.80 3.79
CA PRO A 263 -10.80 9.44 4.42
C PRO A 263 -10.64 8.87 5.83
N LEU A 264 -9.64 8.01 6.05
CA LEU A 264 -9.39 7.43 7.38
C LEU A 264 -8.86 8.48 8.35
N TYR A 265 -8.02 9.41 7.89
CA TYR A 265 -7.56 10.52 8.71
C TYR A 265 -8.72 11.44 9.13
N ILE A 266 -9.64 11.74 8.22
CA ILE A 266 -10.87 12.49 8.53
C ILE A 266 -11.68 11.72 9.58
N LEU A 267 -11.88 10.41 9.42
CA LEU A 267 -12.60 9.58 10.39
C LEU A 267 -11.93 9.61 11.78
N LEU A 268 -10.59 9.53 11.83
CA LEU A 268 -9.83 9.63 13.08
C LEU A 268 -9.97 11.00 13.74
N TYR A 269 -9.91 12.06 12.94
CA TYR A 269 -10.09 13.44 13.40
C TYR A 269 -11.50 13.64 13.96
N LEU A 270 -12.53 13.19 13.25
CA LEU A 270 -13.92 13.23 13.70
C LEU A 270 -14.10 12.42 14.99
N ASN A 271 -13.58 11.19 15.07
CA ASN A 271 -13.65 10.35 16.27
C ASN A 271 -12.95 11.00 17.48
N ARG A 272 -11.84 11.72 17.28
CA ARG A 272 -11.18 12.46 18.37
C ARG A 272 -12.02 13.64 18.86
N LYS A 273 -12.73 14.31 17.96
CA LYS A 273 -13.61 15.44 18.27
C LYS A 273 -14.95 14.99 18.87
N THR A 274 -15.48 13.84 18.48
CA THR A 274 -16.77 13.29 18.93
C THR A 274 -16.67 12.33 20.10
N ARG A 275 -15.45 11.93 20.53
CA ARG A 275 -15.25 11.21 21.78
C ARG A 275 -15.72 12.08 22.95
N ILE A 276 -17.00 11.90 23.26
CA ILE A 276 -17.61 11.99 24.57
C ILE A 276 -16.57 11.45 25.55
N THR A 277 -16.04 12.34 26.37
CA THR A 277 -15.13 12.06 27.48
C THR A 277 -15.66 10.84 28.22
N LEU A 278 -15.03 9.68 28.06
CA LEU A 278 -15.19 8.60 29.03
C LEU A 278 -14.63 9.20 30.32
N LYS A 279 -15.52 9.75 31.16
CA LYS A 279 -15.17 10.13 32.53
C LYS A 279 -14.38 8.95 33.10
N ARG A 280 -13.12 9.20 33.47
CA ARG A 280 -12.44 8.40 34.48
C ARG A 280 -13.38 8.39 35.68
N LYS A 281 -14.21 7.35 35.79
CA LYS A 281 -14.84 6.96 37.04
C LYS A 281 -14.09 5.72 37.50
N ASP A 282 -13.22 5.98 38.47
CA ASP A 282 -12.97 5.14 39.63
C ASP A 282 -12.39 3.75 39.33
N ILE A 283 -11.09 3.73 39.09
CA ILE A 283 -10.21 2.68 39.62
C ILE A 283 -9.41 3.34 40.75
N LYS A 284 -9.96 3.27 41.95
CA LYS A 284 -9.19 3.22 43.20
C LYS A 284 -9.45 1.84 43.79
#